data_AF-A0A5C6B7P8-F1
#
_entry.id   AF-A0A5C6B7P8-F1
#
_cell.length_a   1.000
_cell.length_b   1.000
_cell.length_c   1.000
_cell.angle_alpha   90.00
_cell.angle_beta   90.00
_cell.angle_gamma   90.00
#
_symmetry.space_group_name_H-M   'P 1'
#
loop_
_entity.id
_entity.type
_entity.pdbx_description
1 polymer ?
#
loop_
_entity_poly.entity_id
_entity_poly.type
_entity_poly.pdbx_seq_one_letter_code
_entity_poly.pdbx_strand_id
1 'polypeptide(L)' 'MDLYLLYKIPQVIVGENQTFQGPEAHVRSRGVDVQVVDNAECVELMRQFIADRPELWGEDIGEVV' A
#
# COMPACT_ATOMS: atom_id res chain seq x y z
N MET A 1 0.88 4.73 7.43
CA MET A 1 -0.55 4.32 7.37
C MET A 1 -1.40 4.91 8.49
N ASP A 2 -0.90 5.21 9.68
CA ASP A 2 -1.76 5.69 10.78
C ASP A 2 -2.40 7.08 10.61
N LEU A 3 -2.00 7.86 9.60
CA LEU A 3 -2.58 9.20 9.36
C LEU A 3 -4.09 9.14 9.16
N TYR A 4 -4.62 8.19 8.39
CA TYR A 4 -6.07 8.14 8.17
C TYR A 4 -6.84 7.70 9.42
N LEU A 5 -6.20 7.01 10.38
CA LEU A 5 -6.79 6.75 11.70
C LEU A 5 -6.89 8.04 12.52
N LEU A 6 -5.84 8.88 12.49
CA LEU A 6 -5.83 10.18 13.15
C LEU A 6 -6.95 11.09 12.61
N TYR A 7 -7.13 11.10 11.29
CA TYR A 7 -8.17 11.90 10.62
C TYR A 7 -9.55 11.26 10.62
N LYS A 8 -9.71 10.06 11.20
CA LYS A 8 -10.98 9.32 11.26
C LYS A 8 -11.59 9.11 9.87
N ILE A 9 -10.75 8.79 8.88
CA ILE A 9 -11.24 8.44 7.54
C ILE A 9 -11.98 7.09 7.66
N PRO A 10 -13.25 7.01 7.24
CA PRO A 10 -14.07 5.83 7.49
C PRO A 10 -13.80 4.69 6.49
N GLN A 11 -13.31 5.01 5.30
CA GLN A 11 -13.09 4.05 4.22
C GLN A 11 -11.79 4.34 3.46
N VAL A 12 -11.07 3.27 3.12
CA VAL A 12 -9.85 3.30 2.30
C VAL A 12 -9.99 2.26 1.18
N ILE A 13 -9.79 2.70 -0.06
CA ILE A 13 -9.74 1.83 -1.24
C ILE A 13 -8.29 1.73 -1.68
N VAL A 14 -7.76 0.51 -1.67
CA VAL A 14 -6.38 0.19 -2.06
C VAL A 14 -6.41 -0.40 -3.46
N GLY A 15 -5.63 0.19 -4.37
CA GLY A 15 -5.53 -0.25 -5.76
C GLY A 15 -5.02 -1.69 -5.87
N GLU A 16 -3.89 -1.97 -5.22
CA GLU A 16 -3.30 -3.29 -5.12
C GLU A 16 -2.46 -3.41 -3.84
N ASN A 17 -2.23 -4.62 -3.37
CA ASN A 17 -1.35 -4.90 -2.22
C ASN A 17 -0.45 -6.13 -2.44
N GLN A 18 -0.29 -6.56 -3.70
CA GLN A 18 0.53 -7.72 -4.05
C GLN A 18 2.01 -7.35 -4.07
N THR A 19 2.35 -6.16 -4.58
CA THR A 19 3.75 -5.73 -4.64
C THR A 19 4.26 -5.23 -3.30
N PHE A 20 3.37 -4.62 -2.51
CA PHE A 20 3.64 -4.19 -1.15
C PHE A 20 2.36 -4.22 -0.32
N GLN A 21 2.40 -4.96 0.78
CA GLN A 21 1.29 -5.04 1.71
C GLN A 21 1.59 -4.22 2.97
N GLY A 22 0.75 -3.22 3.25
CA GLY A 22 0.87 -2.40 4.44
C GLY A 22 0.18 -3.01 5.67
N PRO A 23 0.00 -2.25 6.76
CA PRO A 23 -0.76 -2.68 7.94
C PRO A 23 -2.30 -2.69 7.74
N GLU A 24 -2.85 -3.19 6.63
CA GLU A 24 -4.31 -3.11 6.40
C GLU A 24 -5.10 -3.86 7.47
N ALA A 25 -4.56 -4.97 7.98
CA ALA A 25 -5.19 -5.74 9.06
C ALA A 25 -5.32 -4.94 10.37
N HIS A 26 -4.30 -4.17 10.73
CA HIS A 26 -4.35 -3.28 11.91
C HIS A 26 -5.46 -2.24 11.75
N VAL A 27 -5.62 -1.74 10.54
CA VAL A 27 -6.51 -0.62 10.24
C VAL A 27 -7.96 -1.08 10.21
N ARG A 28 -8.20 -2.25 9.61
CA ARG A 28 -9.49 -2.94 9.71
C ARG A 28 -9.89 -3.20 11.16
N SER A 29 -8.95 -3.61 12.02
CA SER A 29 -9.25 -3.86 13.44
C SER A 29 -9.61 -2.59 14.23
N ARG A 30 -9.28 -1.41 13.68
CA ARG A 30 -9.70 -0.10 14.22
C ARG A 30 -11.04 0.39 13.65
N GLY A 31 -11.73 -0.41 12.85
CA GLY A 31 -13.07 -0.11 12.34
C GLY A 31 -13.11 0.69 11.03
N VAL A 32 -11.97 0.86 10.36
CA VAL A 32 -11.93 1.44 9.00
C VAL A 32 -12.30 0.36 7.99
N ASP A 33 -13.20 0.68 7.07
CA ASP A 33 -13.50 -0.18 5.92
C ASP A 33 -12.35 -0.12 4.91
N VAL A 34 -11.66 -1.24 4.70
CA VAL A 34 -10.53 -1.31 3.77
C VAL A 34 -10.84 -2.31 2.67
N GLN A 35 -11.04 -1.81 1.46
CA GLN A 35 -11.28 -2.59 0.25
C GLN A 35 -10.01 -2.63 -0.61
N VAL A 36 -9.59 -3.82 -1.03
CA VAL A 36 -8.55 -3.99 -2.05
C VAL A 36 -9.25 -4.36 -3.35
N VAL A 37 -9.05 -3.56 -4.40
CA VAL A 37 -9.72 -3.78 -5.69
C VAL A 37 -8.91 -4.64 -6.66
N ASP A 38 -7.64 -4.91 -6.31
CA ASP A 38 -6.71 -5.72 -7.09
C ASP A 38 -6.63 -5.29 -8.57
N ASN A 39 -6.42 -4.00 -8.77
CA ASN A 39 -6.40 -3.39 -10.09
C ASN A 39 -5.12 -3.80 -10.83
N ALA A 40 -5.29 -4.50 -11.97
CA ALA A 40 -4.19 -5.00 -12.79
C ALA A 40 -3.26 -3.90 -13.31
N GLU A 41 -3.77 -2.69 -13.60
CA GLU A 41 -2.94 -1.56 -14.03
C GLU A 41 -2.03 -1.08 -12.90
N CYS A 42 -2.54 -1.02 -11.67
CA CYS A 42 -1.75 -0.67 -10.49
C CYS A 42 -0.65 -1.71 -10.24
N VAL A 43 -0.99 -3.01 -10.33
CA VAL A 43 -0.02 -4.11 -10.14
C VAL A 43 1.10 -4.01 -11.18
N GLU A 44 0.75 -3.85 -12.46
CA GLU A 44 1.74 -3.81 -13.53
C GLU A 44 2.63 -2.57 -13.42
N LEU A 45 2.04 -1.41 -13.10
CA LEU A 45 2.79 -0.17 -12.89
C LEU A 45 3.82 -0.33 -11.77
N MET A 46 3.41 -0.87 -10.63
CA MET A 46 4.31 -1.07 -9.49
C MET A 46 5.38 -2.11 -9.79
N ARG A 47 5.04 -3.23 -10.44
CA ARG A 47 6.02 -4.25 -10.85
C ARG A 47 7.09 -3.67 -11.78
N GLN A 48 6.68 -2.91 -12.79
CA GLN A 48 7.62 -2.29 -13.73
C GLN A 48 8.53 -1.28 -13.02
N PHE A 49 7.97 -0.43 -12.16
CA PHE A 49 8.75 0.56 -11.40
C PHE A 49 9.79 -0.11 -10.49
N ILE A 50 9.38 -1.13 -9.73
CA ILE A 50 10.25 -1.86 -8.81
C ILE A 50 11.38 -2.56 -9.58
N ALA A 51 11.07 -3.16 -10.74
CA ALA A 51 12.07 -3.81 -11.58
C ALA A 51 13.07 -2.81 -12.20
N ASP A 52 12.59 -1.66 -12.65
CA ASP A 52 13.43 -0.64 -13.31
C ASP A 52 14.27 0.18 -12.33
N ARG A 53 13.79 0.36 -11.09
CA ARG A 53 14.35 1.26 -10.08
C ARG A 53 14.38 0.62 -8.67
N PRO A 54 15.00 -0.56 -8.49
CA PRO A 54 14.95 -1.29 -7.23
C PRO A 54 15.56 -0.52 -6.04
N GLU A 55 16.64 0.24 -6.27
CA GLU A 55 17.28 1.04 -5.22
C GLU A 55 16.37 2.19 -4.73
N LEU A 56 15.67 2.87 -5.64
CA LEU A 56 14.74 3.94 -5.29
C LEU A 56 13.52 3.39 -4.56
N TRP A 57 13.01 2.24 -5.01
CA TRP A 57 11.92 1.57 -4.31
C TRP A 57 12.33 1.15 -2.90
N GLY A 58 13.51 0.54 -2.75
CA GLY A 58 14.07 0.16 -1.46
C GLY A 58 14.20 1.35 -0.50
N GLU A 59 14.68 2.49 -0.99
CA GLU A 59 14.71 3.75 -0.21
C GLU A 59 13.31 4.16 0.27
N ASP A 60 12.29 4.11 -0.60
CA ASP A 60 10.92 4.54 -0.28
C ASP A 60 10.26 3.69 0.81
N ILE A 61 10.52 2.37 0.81
CA ILE A 61 10.03 1.46 1.85
C ILE A 61 10.96 1.35 3.06
N GLY A 62 12.09 2.05 3.05
CA GLY A 62 13.07 2.06 4.14
C GLY A 62 13.88 0.76 4.27
N GLU A 63 14.01 -0.02 3.20
CA GLU A 63 14.96 -1.13 3.16
C GLU A 63 16.39 -0.59 3.14
N VAL A 64 17.26 -1.15 3.98
CA VAL A 64 18.67 -0.78 4.02
C VAL A 64 19.40 -1.61 2.97
N VAL A 65 19.91 -0.94 1.93
CA VAL A 65 20.71 -1.54 0.85
C VAL A 65 22.01 -2.13 1.37
#